data_AF-A0AAJ1R203-F1
#
_entry.id   AF-A0AAJ1R203-F1
#
_cell.length_a   1.000
_cell.length_b   1.000
_cell.length_c   1.000
_cell.angle_alpha   90.00
_cell.angle_beta   90.00
_cell.angle_gamma   90.00
#
_symmetry.space_group_name_H-M   'P 1'
#
loop_
_entity.id
_entity.type
_entity.pdbx_description
1 polymer ?
#
loop_
_entity_poly.entity_id
_entity_poly.type
_entity_poly.pdbx_seq_one_letter_code
_entity_poly.pdbx_strand_id
1 'polypeptide(L)'
;MSLNLTQVNAELKDKSPAEIIAWAISFAKNPVITTNFRPYEVAILKAVTDVQKDIKVIWCDTGYNTMQTYKHAEDIIEKLNLNIHLYTPKQTAAHRNVVLGVPSVEDPKHVLFTEQVKLEPFSRAMKEHQPDVWFTNLRKGQTAFRDSIDIVSQSKDGVVKVSPFYNWTDEQLDAYLVEQNLPNEFTYFDPTKVESNRECGLHI
;
A
#
# COMPACT_ATOMS: atom_id res chain seq x y z
N MET A 1 18.18 -7.31 14.17
CA MET A 1 17.53 -8.52 14.72
C MET A 1 17.31 -9.47 13.57
N SER A 2 17.69 -10.75 13.70
CA SER A 2 17.23 -11.77 12.74
C SER A 2 15.88 -12.26 13.24
N LEU A 3 14.80 -11.92 12.55
CA LEU A 3 13.46 -12.37 12.90
C LEU A 3 13.27 -13.80 12.39
N ASN A 4 12.85 -14.72 13.26
CA ASN A 4 12.37 -16.02 12.83
C ASN A 4 10.94 -15.85 12.29
N LEU A 5 10.81 -15.58 10.99
CA LEU A 5 9.53 -15.28 10.36
C LEU A 5 8.52 -16.43 10.52
N THR A 6 8.96 -17.69 10.52
CA THR A 6 8.06 -18.83 10.72
C THR A 6 7.42 -18.80 12.10
N GLN A 7 8.21 -18.53 13.13
CA GLN A 7 7.71 -18.42 14.51
C GLN A 7 6.81 -17.19 14.67
N VAL A 8 7.24 -16.04 14.18
CA VAL A 8 6.49 -14.78 14.26
C VAL A 8 5.11 -14.92 13.60
N ASN A 9 5.05 -15.47 12.38
CA ASN A 9 3.77 -15.68 11.70
C ASN A 9 2.87 -16.67 12.43
N ALA A 10 3.43 -17.73 13.03
CA ALA A 10 2.65 -18.65 13.85
C ALA A 10 2.04 -17.97 15.09
N GLU A 11 2.79 -17.10 15.76
CA GLU A 11 2.33 -16.35 16.93
C GLU A 11 1.29 -15.27 16.58
N LEU A 12 1.40 -14.66 15.40
CA LEU A 12 0.50 -13.59 14.94
C LEU A 12 -0.74 -14.09 14.21
N LYS A 13 -0.80 -15.37 13.85
CA LYS A 13 -1.86 -15.93 12.99
C LYS A 13 -3.29 -15.66 13.50
N ASP A 14 -3.48 -15.81 14.80
CA ASP A 14 -4.79 -15.67 15.46
C ASP A 14 -4.95 -14.30 16.16
N LYS A 15 -4.04 -13.36 15.89
CA LYS A 15 -4.07 -12.01 16.46
C LYS A 15 -4.96 -11.07 15.65
N SER A 16 -5.58 -10.13 16.36
CA SER A 16 -6.30 -9.04 15.70
C SER A 16 -5.34 -8.12 14.92
N PRO A 17 -5.81 -7.40 13.88
CA PRO A 17 -4.99 -6.41 13.19
C PRO A 17 -4.35 -5.39 14.15
N ALA A 18 -5.09 -4.94 15.17
CA ALA A 18 -4.57 -4.02 16.17
C ALA A 18 -3.39 -4.61 16.98
N GLU A 19 -3.46 -5.88 17.37
CA GLU A 19 -2.36 -6.57 18.06
C GLU A 19 -1.14 -6.76 17.14
N ILE A 20 -1.36 -7.09 15.85
CA ILE A 20 -0.28 -7.22 14.86
C ILE A 20 0.42 -5.87 14.64
N ILE A 21 -0.34 -4.79 14.55
CA ILE A 21 0.19 -3.43 14.41
C ILE A 21 0.97 -3.02 15.65
N ALA A 22 0.41 -3.24 16.84
CA ALA A 22 1.07 -2.92 18.10
C ALA A 22 2.39 -3.70 18.27
N TRP A 23 2.41 -4.98 17.88
CA TRP A 23 3.63 -5.78 17.83
C TRP A 23 4.69 -5.13 16.95
N ALA A 24 4.35 -4.76 15.71
CA ALA A 24 5.28 -4.14 14.78
C ALA A 24 5.80 -2.78 15.26
N ILE A 25 4.90 -1.93 15.80
CA ILE A 25 5.25 -0.61 16.34
C ILE A 25 6.17 -0.73 17.57
N SER A 26 6.03 -1.79 18.38
CA SER A 26 6.82 -1.94 19.63
C SER A 26 8.34 -1.96 19.42
N PHE A 27 8.81 -2.34 18.22
CA PHE A 27 10.23 -2.36 17.88
C PHE A 27 10.60 -1.43 16.71
N ALA A 28 9.61 -0.87 16.01
CA ALA A 28 9.84 0.02 14.88
C ALA A 28 10.50 1.33 15.33
N LYS A 29 11.55 1.74 14.63
CA LYS A 29 12.21 3.03 14.82
C LYS A 29 11.76 4.07 13.80
N ASN A 30 11.40 3.62 12.60
CA ASN A 30 11.00 4.45 11.48
C ASN A 30 9.94 3.76 10.62
N PRO A 31 8.76 3.46 11.19
CA PRO A 31 7.69 2.79 10.47
C PRO A 31 7.08 3.70 9.41
N VAL A 32 6.69 3.11 8.28
CA VAL A 32 5.90 3.76 7.24
C VAL A 32 4.71 2.90 6.87
N ILE A 33 3.67 3.53 6.37
CA ILE A 33 2.58 2.87 5.65
C ILE A 33 2.51 3.45 4.25
N THR A 34 2.29 2.61 3.24
CA THR A 34 2.11 3.07 1.85
C THR A 34 0.66 2.92 1.44
N THR A 35 0.14 3.86 0.67
CA THR A 35 -1.21 3.78 0.12
C THR A 35 -1.28 4.29 -1.32
N ASN A 36 -2.28 3.82 -2.04
CA ASN A 36 -2.75 4.38 -3.30
C ASN A 36 -4.27 4.67 -3.25
N PHE A 37 -4.87 4.63 -2.06
CA PHE A 37 -6.30 4.87 -1.83
C PHE A 37 -7.24 4.01 -2.68
N ARG A 38 -6.79 2.81 -3.07
CA ARG A 38 -7.64 1.79 -3.71
C ARG A 38 -8.60 1.15 -2.68
N PRO A 39 -9.52 0.25 -3.11
CA PRO A 39 -10.44 -0.41 -2.20
C PRO A 39 -9.74 -1.00 -0.97
N TYR A 40 -10.34 -0.75 0.19
CA TYR A 40 -9.89 -1.23 1.49
C TYR A 40 -8.58 -0.65 2.06
N GLU A 41 -7.85 0.20 1.35
CA GLU A 41 -6.63 0.84 1.92
C GLU A 41 -6.95 1.72 3.13
N VAL A 42 -8.14 2.33 3.15
CA VAL A 42 -8.61 3.12 4.30
C VAL A 42 -8.66 2.30 5.60
N ALA A 43 -8.87 0.97 5.52
CA ALA A 43 -8.90 0.11 6.69
C ALA A 43 -7.54 0.07 7.40
N ILE A 44 -6.47 -0.13 6.63
CA ILE A 44 -5.10 -0.15 7.19
C ILE A 44 -4.64 1.24 7.61
N LEU A 45 -5.03 2.29 6.88
CA LEU A 45 -4.75 3.68 7.27
C LEU A 45 -5.35 3.97 8.65
N LYS A 46 -6.64 3.66 8.85
CA LYS A 46 -7.30 3.82 10.15
C LYS A 46 -6.63 2.99 11.24
N ALA A 47 -6.49 1.68 11.02
CA ALA A 47 -6.00 0.78 12.05
C ALA A 47 -4.57 1.12 12.51
N VAL A 48 -3.70 1.53 11.58
CA VAL A 48 -2.32 1.89 11.93
C VAL A 48 -2.25 3.25 12.62
N THR A 49 -3.03 4.24 12.15
CA THR A 49 -3.06 5.58 12.78
C THR A 49 -3.71 5.60 14.16
N ASP A 50 -4.60 4.66 14.46
CA ASP A 50 -5.14 4.46 15.82
C ASP A 50 -4.06 4.04 16.82
N VAL A 51 -3.04 3.32 16.37
CA VAL A 51 -1.92 2.88 17.21
C VAL A 51 -0.79 3.92 17.20
N GLN A 52 -0.46 4.48 16.03
CA GLN A 52 0.61 5.44 15.84
C GLN A 52 0.12 6.61 14.98
N LYS A 53 -0.44 7.64 15.63
CA LYS A 53 -1.10 8.78 14.97
C LYS A 53 -0.22 9.53 13.96
N ASP A 54 1.06 9.74 14.30
CA ASP A 54 1.98 10.54 13.47
C ASP A 54 2.80 9.69 12.48
N ILE A 55 2.41 8.42 12.24
CA ILE A 55 3.10 7.56 11.28
C ILE A 55 3.15 8.21 9.90
N LYS A 56 4.28 8.08 9.20
CA LYS A 56 4.43 8.59 7.84
C LYS A 56 3.61 7.76 6.88
N VAL A 57 2.67 8.41 6.18
CA VAL A 57 1.84 7.80 5.14
C VAL A 57 2.40 8.19 3.78
N ILE A 58 3.03 7.24 3.09
CA ILE A 58 3.60 7.45 1.76
C ILE A 58 2.50 7.21 0.73
N TRP A 59 2.14 8.25 -0.02
CA TRP A 59 1.25 8.13 -1.16
C TRP A 59 2.03 8.25 -2.45
N CYS A 60 2.11 7.14 -3.20
CA CYS A 60 2.66 7.14 -4.56
C CYS A 60 1.53 7.40 -5.55
N ASP A 61 1.28 8.67 -5.85
CA ASP A 61 0.32 9.06 -6.87
C ASP A 61 0.94 8.88 -8.26
N THR A 62 0.23 8.16 -9.14
CA THR A 62 0.70 7.93 -10.51
C THR A 62 0.47 9.14 -11.42
N GLY A 63 -0.36 10.10 -10.99
CA GLY A 63 -0.85 11.19 -11.83
C GLY A 63 -1.99 10.80 -12.77
N TYR A 64 -2.42 9.53 -12.76
CA TYR A 64 -3.52 8.98 -13.58
C TYR A 64 -4.70 8.47 -12.73
N ASN A 65 -4.75 8.79 -11.43
CA ASN A 65 -5.88 8.45 -10.58
C ASN A 65 -7.19 9.08 -11.09
N THR A 66 -8.32 8.44 -10.78
CA THR A 66 -9.65 8.96 -11.12
C THR A 66 -9.99 10.15 -10.24
N MET A 67 -10.95 10.98 -10.67
CA MET A 67 -11.49 12.05 -9.83
C MET A 67 -12.04 11.51 -8.50
N GLN A 68 -12.65 10.32 -8.52
CA GLN A 68 -13.21 9.64 -7.37
C GLN A 68 -12.10 9.27 -6.37
N THR A 69 -11.02 8.65 -6.84
CA THR A 69 -9.86 8.32 -6.01
C THR A 69 -9.23 9.57 -5.38
N TYR A 70 -9.08 10.67 -6.12
CA TYR A 70 -8.56 11.92 -5.54
C TYR A 70 -9.49 12.48 -4.45
N LYS A 71 -10.81 12.54 -4.71
CA LYS A 71 -11.77 13.02 -3.72
C LYS A 71 -11.79 12.15 -2.47
N HIS A 72 -11.74 10.83 -2.64
CA HIS A 72 -11.64 9.88 -1.53
C HIS A 72 -10.34 10.06 -0.75
N ALA A 73 -9.21 10.22 -1.44
CA ALA A 73 -7.92 10.45 -0.78
C ALA A 73 -7.96 11.72 0.09
N GLU A 74 -8.39 12.85 -0.46
CA GLU A 74 -8.47 14.11 0.31
C GLU A 74 -9.41 14.00 1.52
N ASP A 75 -10.60 13.39 1.36
CA ASP A 75 -11.54 13.15 2.47
C ASP A 75 -10.91 12.30 3.59
N ILE A 76 -10.22 11.20 3.23
CA ILE A 76 -9.57 10.33 4.20
C ILE A 76 -8.37 11.00 4.87
N ILE A 77 -7.57 11.78 4.11
CA ILE A 77 -6.44 12.53 4.63
C ILE A 77 -6.90 13.51 5.72
N GLU A 78 -7.96 14.26 5.46
CA GLU A 78 -8.55 15.19 6.43
C GLU A 78 -9.17 14.45 7.61
N LYS A 79 -10.04 13.46 7.34
CA LYS A 79 -10.79 12.73 8.36
C LYS A 79 -9.91 11.99 9.36
N LEU A 80 -8.80 11.42 8.90
CA LEU A 80 -7.85 10.69 9.73
C LEU A 80 -6.65 11.55 10.18
N ASN A 81 -6.57 12.81 9.73
CA ASN A 81 -5.44 13.70 9.97
C ASN A 81 -4.10 13.03 9.63
N LEU A 82 -4.01 12.49 8.41
CA LEU A 82 -2.86 11.70 7.95
C LEU A 82 -1.61 12.56 7.74
N ASN A 83 -0.46 12.08 8.21
CA ASN A 83 0.84 12.66 7.89
C ASN A 83 1.31 12.19 6.50
N ILE A 84 0.80 12.84 5.46
CA ILE A 84 1.02 12.46 4.06
C ILE A 84 2.38 12.93 3.54
N HIS A 85 3.10 11.98 2.95
CA HIS A 85 4.26 12.21 2.10
C HIS A 85 3.91 11.82 0.67
N LEU A 86 3.60 12.83 -0.15
CA LEU A 86 3.16 12.65 -1.54
C LEU A 86 4.37 12.51 -2.49
N TYR A 87 4.37 11.44 -3.28
CA TYR A 87 5.36 11.16 -4.31
C TYR A 87 4.66 11.02 -5.66
N THR A 88 4.94 11.95 -6.57
CA THR A 88 4.44 11.95 -7.95
C THR A 88 5.57 11.64 -8.95
N PRO A 89 5.23 11.27 -10.20
CA PRO A 89 6.23 11.09 -11.25
C PRO A 89 6.95 12.40 -11.55
N LYS A 90 8.22 12.30 -11.95
CA LYS A 90 9.04 13.47 -12.34
C LYS A 90 8.48 14.27 -13.53
N GLN A 91 7.58 13.68 -14.30
CA GLN A 91 6.88 14.32 -15.40
C GLN A 91 5.38 14.27 -15.15
N THR A 92 4.66 15.36 -15.43
CA THR A 92 3.20 15.36 -15.32
C THR A 92 2.59 14.43 -16.35
N ALA A 93 1.42 13.84 -16.04
CA ALA A 93 0.67 13.01 -16.97
C ALA A 93 0.39 13.76 -18.29
N ALA A 94 0.06 15.05 -18.23
CA ALA A 94 -0.18 15.87 -19.42
C ALA A 94 1.05 15.94 -20.34
N HIS A 95 2.22 16.27 -19.79
CA HIS A 95 3.45 16.34 -20.57
C HIS A 95 3.82 14.96 -21.14
N ARG A 96 3.76 13.93 -20.30
CA ARG A 96 4.09 12.55 -20.68
C ARG A 96 3.18 12.04 -21.79
N ASN A 97 1.88 12.30 -21.71
CA ASN A 97 0.90 11.89 -22.72
C ASN A 97 1.18 12.53 -24.09
N VAL A 98 1.57 13.81 -24.11
CA VAL A 98 1.89 14.52 -25.36
C VAL A 98 3.19 14.02 -25.98
N VAL A 99 4.22 13.73 -25.17
CA VAL A 99 5.56 13.38 -25.68
C VAL A 99 5.71 11.88 -25.97
N LEU A 100 5.11 11.02 -25.14
CA LEU A 100 5.33 9.56 -25.16
C LEU A 100 4.05 8.74 -25.37
N GLY A 101 2.87 9.34 -25.20
CA GLY A 101 1.58 8.63 -25.24
C GLY A 101 1.36 7.71 -24.03
N VAL A 102 0.18 7.10 -23.95
CA VAL A 102 -0.14 6.05 -22.96
C VAL A 102 -0.10 4.69 -23.67
N PRO A 103 0.93 3.86 -23.45
CA PRO A 103 1.04 2.56 -24.12
C PRO A 103 0.01 1.56 -23.60
N SER A 104 -0.43 0.63 -24.44
CA SER A 104 -1.15 -0.55 -23.97
C SER A 104 -0.20 -1.47 -23.21
N VAL A 105 -0.73 -2.48 -22.51
CA VAL A 105 0.08 -3.35 -21.65
C VAL A 105 0.98 -4.31 -22.44
N GLU A 106 0.63 -4.57 -23.69
CA GLU A 106 1.36 -5.40 -24.64
C GLU A 106 2.47 -4.61 -25.36
N ASP A 107 2.43 -3.27 -25.32
CA ASP A 107 3.45 -2.42 -25.94
C ASP A 107 4.75 -2.48 -25.11
N PRO A 108 5.92 -2.73 -25.73
CA PRO A 108 7.21 -2.69 -25.03
C PRO A 108 7.47 -1.40 -24.24
N LYS A 109 6.89 -0.27 -24.66
CA LYS A 109 6.97 1.02 -23.94
C LYS A 109 6.22 1.00 -22.60
N HIS A 110 5.36 0.03 -22.34
CA HIS A 110 4.68 -0.15 -21.07
C HIS A 110 5.65 -0.34 -19.90
N VAL A 111 6.81 -0.95 -20.15
CA VAL A 111 7.87 -1.08 -19.14
C VAL A 111 8.35 0.31 -18.69
N LEU A 112 8.67 1.18 -19.65
CA LEU A 112 9.07 2.56 -19.35
C LEU A 112 7.93 3.36 -18.70
N PHE A 113 6.69 3.17 -19.15
CA PHE A 113 5.51 3.77 -18.52
C PHE A 113 5.42 3.39 -17.04
N THR A 114 5.46 2.10 -16.74
CA THR A 114 5.36 1.56 -15.38
C THR A 114 6.51 2.06 -14.50
N GLU A 115 7.73 2.09 -15.05
CA GLU A 115 8.88 2.64 -14.36
C GLU A 115 8.64 4.10 -13.95
N GLN A 116 8.26 4.95 -14.91
CA GLN A 116 8.09 6.38 -14.70
C GLN A 116 6.96 6.73 -13.73
N VAL A 117 5.82 6.05 -13.82
CA VAL A 117 4.61 6.44 -13.08
C VAL A 117 4.43 5.74 -11.75
N LYS A 118 5.17 4.65 -11.50
CA LYS A 118 4.93 3.77 -10.35
C LYS A 118 6.20 3.32 -9.64
N LEU A 119 7.16 2.73 -10.36
CA LEU A 119 8.35 2.15 -9.71
C LEU A 119 9.33 3.22 -9.25
N GLU A 120 9.60 4.24 -10.08
CA GLU A 120 10.52 5.33 -9.71
C GLU A 120 10.01 6.14 -8.51
N PRO A 121 8.75 6.61 -8.45
CA PRO A 121 8.26 7.37 -7.31
C PRO A 121 8.31 6.55 -6.01
N PHE A 122 7.94 5.27 -6.07
CA PHE A 122 8.01 4.37 -4.93
C PHE A 122 9.45 4.12 -4.47
N SER A 123 10.36 3.79 -5.39
CA SER A 123 11.77 3.54 -5.09
C SER A 123 12.42 4.77 -4.47
N ARG A 124 12.12 5.96 -5.00
CA ARG A 124 12.56 7.24 -4.44
C ARG A 124 12.02 7.46 -3.02
N ALA A 125 10.73 7.23 -2.78
CA ALA A 125 10.14 7.34 -1.46
C ALA A 125 10.81 6.41 -0.44
N MET A 126 10.97 5.13 -0.79
CA MET A 126 11.60 4.15 0.10
C MET A 126 13.07 4.48 0.40
N LYS A 127 13.80 5.02 -0.59
CA LYS A 127 15.20 5.46 -0.42
C LYS A 127 15.32 6.73 0.44
N GLU A 128 14.40 7.67 0.31
CA GLU A 128 14.39 8.89 1.14
C GLU A 128 13.98 8.58 2.58
N HIS A 129 12.96 7.75 2.75
CA HIS A 129 12.43 7.43 4.07
C HIS A 129 13.24 6.38 4.82
N GLN A 130 13.87 5.40 4.15
CA GLN A 130 14.64 4.29 4.75
C GLN A 130 13.90 3.62 5.93
N PRO A 131 12.69 3.07 5.69
CA PRO A 131 11.91 2.46 6.76
C PRO A 131 12.54 1.15 7.25
N ASP A 132 12.40 0.87 8.53
CA ASP A 132 12.70 -0.44 9.11
C ASP A 132 11.45 -1.35 9.17
N VAL A 133 10.26 -0.74 9.25
CA VAL A 133 8.95 -1.41 9.16
C VAL A 133 8.10 -0.76 8.07
N TRP A 134 7.50 -1.58 7.22
CA TRP A 134 6.59 -1.17 6.16
C TRP A 134 5.24 -1.87 6.29
N PHE A 135 4.21 -1.11 6.66
CA PHE A 135 2.82 -1.58 6.65
C PHE A 135 2.23 -1.52 5.23
N THR A 136 1.58 -2.61 4.83
CA THR A 136 0.94 -2.74 3.52
C THR A 136 -0.34 -3.56 3.63
N ASN A 137 -1.34 -3.29 2.79
CA ASN A 137 -2.61 -4.03 2.80
C ASN A 137 -2.60 -5.24 1.85
N LEU A 138 -1.58 -6.11 1.96
CA LEU A 138 -1.54 -7.35 1.20
C LEU A 138 -2.47 -8.37 1.87
N ARG A 139 -3.29 -9.04 1.07
CA ARG A 139 -4.24 -10.06 1.54
C ARG A 139 -4.08 -11.35 0.77
N LYS A 140 -4.28 -12.46 1.47
CA LYS A 140 -4.27 -13.80 0.90
C LYS A 140 -5.37 -13.95 -0.16
N GLY A 141 -5.18 -14.82 -1.15
CA GLY A 141 -6.15 -15.15 -2.19
C GLY A 141 -6.22 -14.16 -3.35
N GLN A 142 -5.38 -13.10 -3.34
CA GLN A 142 -5.33 -12.14 -4.44
C GLN A 142 -4.43 -12.62 -5.59
N THR A 143 -3.37 -13.38 -5.29
CA THR A 143 -2.39 -13.92 -6.25
C THR A 143 -1.57 -15.05 -5.61
N ALA A 144 -0.92 -15.90 -6.42
CA ALA A 144 -0.06 -16.98 -5.92
C ALA A 144 1.15 -16.49 -5.10
N PHE A 145 1.70 -15.30 -5.43
CA PHE A 145 2.76 -14.70 -4.62
C PHE A 145 2.22 -14.17 -3.30
N ARG A 146 1.03 -13.57 -3.27
CA ARG A 146 0.41 -13.14 -2.01
C ARG A 146 0.11 -14.29 -1.07
N ASP A 147 -0.16 -15.48 -1.59
CA ASP A 147 -0.36 -16.66 -0.76
C ASP A 147 0.91 -17.16 -0.06
N SER A 148 2.10 -16.70 -0.45
CA SER A 148 3.39 -17.16 0.08
C SER A 148 4.08 -16.22 1.07
N ILE A 149 3.58 -14.99 1.25
CA ILE A 149 4.27 -13.94 2.04
C ILE A 149 3.86 -13.89 3.53
N ASP A 150 2.69 -14.45 3.88
CA ASP A 150 2.10 -14.45 5.23
C ASP A 150 1.90 -13.03 5.84
N ILE A 151 1.50 -12.95 7.12
CA ILE A 151 1.26 -11.67 7.83
C ILE A 151 2.52 -10.81 7.86
N VAL A 152 3.69 -11.41 8.10
CA VAL A 152 4.99 -10.76 8.21
C VAL A 152 5.98 -11.38 7.23
N SER A 153 6.61 -10.52 6.45
CA SER A 153 7.73 -10.88 5.57
C SER A 153 8.88 -9.90 5.70
N GLN A 154 9.99 -10.16 5.01
CA GLN A 154 11.14 -9.27 4.99
C GLN A 154 11.59 -9.00 3.56
N SER A 155 11.87 -7.74 3.24
CA SER A 155 12.48 -7.37 1.95
C SER A 155 13.95 -7.82 1.91
N LYS A 156 14.54 -7.86 0.71
CA LYS A 156 15.97 -8.15 0.52
C LYS A 156 16.87 -7.17 1.29
N ASP A 157 16.41 -5.94 1.46
CA ASP A 157 17.13 -4.88 2.16
C ASP A 157 16.87 -4.88 3.68
N GLY A 158 16.16 -5.89 4.20
CA GLY A 158 15.94 -6.08 5.63
C GLY A 158 14.72 -5.38 6.21
N VAL A 159 13.91 -4.69 5.39
CA VAL A 159 12.67 -4.02 5.83
C VAL A 159 11.63 -5.06 6.24
N VAL A 160 11.08 -4.95 7.44
CA VAL A 160 10.01 -5.84 7.92
C VAL A 160 8.69 -5.36 7.32
N LYS A 161 8.07 -6.20 6.48
CA LYS A 161 6.79 -5.92 5.84
C LYS A 161 5.67 -6.56 6.64
N VAL A 162 4.66 -5.77 7.00
CA VAL A 162 3.57 -6.21 7.88
C VAL A 162 2.23 -5.97 7.19
N SER A 163 1.41 -7.02 7.13
CA SER A 163 0.08 -7.02 6.52
C SER A 163 -0.97 -7.41 7.57
N PRO A 164 -1.46 -6.46 8.39
CA PRO A 164 -2.32 -6.77 9.53
C PRO A 164 -3.65 -7.45 9.16
N PHE A 165 -4.14 -7.17 7.95
CA PHE A 165 -5.39 -7.70 7.41
C PHE A 165 -5.17 -8.90 6.48
N TYR A 166 -3.99 -9.53 6.51
CA TYR A 166 -3.60 -10.56 5.56
C TYR A 166 -4.62 -11.71 5.43
N ASN A 167 -5.18 -12.15 6.55
CA ASN A 167 -6.15 -13.25 6.62
C ASN A 167 -7.63 -12.78 6.55
N TRP A 168 -7.89 -11.49 6.38
CA TRP A 168 -9.25 -10.95 6.37
C TRP A 168 -9.90 -11.02 4.98
N THR A 169 -11.16 -11.46 4.95
CA THR A 169 -12.01 -11.43 3.75
C THR A 169 -12.53 -10.02 3.45
N ASP A 170 -13.10 -9.83 2.27
CA ASP A 170 -13.76 -8.58 1.89
C ASP A 170 -14.93 -8.27 2.83
N GLU A 171 -15.72 -9.28 3.23
CA GLU A 171 -16.85 -9.11 4.14
C GLU A 171 -16.41 -8.63 5.53
N GLN A 172 -15.27 -9.13 6.03
CA GLN A 172 -14.72 -8.68 7.32
C GLN A 172 -14.23 -7.23 7.25
N LEU A 173 -13.64 -6.83 6.12
CA LEU A 173 -13.24 -5.44 5.92
C LEU A 173 -14.44 -4.51 5.74
N ASP A 174 -15.46 -4.91 4.99
CA ASP A 174 -16.69 -4.14 4.85
C ASP A 174 -17.34 -3.91 6.23
N ALA A 175 -17.42 -4.94 7.06
CA ALA A 175 -17.92 -4.82 8.43
C ALA A 175 -17.09 -3.83 9.27
N TYR A 176 -15.76 -3.88 9.17
CA TYR A 176 -14.86 -2.94 9.85
C TYR A 176 -15.03 -1.50 9.36
N LEU A 177 -15.17 -1.28 8.05
CA LEU A 177 -15.38 0.06 7.49
C LEU A 177 -16.71 0.65 7.97
N VAL A 178 -17.78 -0.16 8.04
CA VAL A 178 -19.07 0.26 8.61
C VAL A 178 -18.93 0.62 10.08
N GLU A 179 -18.28 -0.24 10.88
CA GLU A 179 -18.05 0.00 12.31
C GLU A 179 -17.28 1.31 12.56
N GLN A 180 -16.26 1.58 11.73
CA GLN A 180 -15.43 2.77 11.83
C GLN A 180 -16.02 4.00 11.11
N ASN A 181 -17.19 3.88 10.48
CA ASN A 181 -17.83 4.92 9.68
C ASN A 181 -16.89 5.50 8.60
N LEU A 182 -16.23 4.62 7.85
CA LEU A 182 -15.27 4.96 6.79
C LEU A 182 -15.85 4.65 5.41
N PRO A 183 -15.74 5.58 4.44
CA PRO A 183 -16.12 5.29 3.06
C PRO A 183 -15.10 4.35 2.41
N ASN A 184 -15.54 3.56 1.43
CA ASN A 184 -14.67 2.76 0.56
C ASN A 184 -14.71 3.32 -0.86
N GLU A 185 -13.64 3.14 -1.64
CA GLU A 185 -13.56 3.63 -3.03
C GLU A 185 -13.30 2.47 -4.00
N PHE A 186 -14.33 2.11 -4.77
CA PHE A 186 -14.28 1.02 -5.74
C PHE A 186 -13.97 1.47 -7.17
N THR A 187 -14.04 2.77 -7.45
CA THR A 187 -13.74 3.42 -8.73
C THR A 187 -12.25 3.78 -8.84
N TYR A 188 -11.40 2.81 -8.49
CA TYR A 188 -9.94 2.94 -8.59
C TYR A 188 -9.45 2.45 -9.95
N PHE A 189 -8.44 3.14 -10.49
CA PHE A 189 -7.81 2.80 -11.77
C PHE A 189 -6.29 2.70 -11.60
N ASP A 190 -5.72 1.53 -11.89
CA ASP A 190 -4.26 1.36 -11.98
C ASP A 190 -3.84 1.49 -13.46
N PRO A 191 -3.14 2.56 -13.86
CA PRO A 191 -2.77 2.77 -15.26
C PRO A 191 -1.72 1.77 -15.77
N THR A 192 -1.16 0.93 -14.88
CA THR A 192 -0.12 -0.06 -15.20
C THR A 192 -0.66 -1.50 -15.29
N LYS A 193 -1.98 -1.70 -15.15
CA LYS A 193 -2.61 -3.03 -15.15
C LYS A 193 -3.83 -3.08 -16.08
N VAL A 194 -3.98 -4.18 -16.81
CA VAL A 194 -5.22 -4.51 -17.55
C VAL A 194 -6.26 -5.15 -16.62
N GLU A 195 -5.79 -5.99 -15.70
CA GLU A 195 -6.64 -6.75 -14.77
C GLU A 195 -6.27 -6.42 -13.32
N SER A 196 -7.28 -6.27 -12.47
CA SER A 196 -7.14 -6.00 -11.02
C SER A 196 -6.28 -7.04 -10.30
N ASN A 197 -6.25 -8.28 -10.80
CA ASN A 197 -5.58 -9.43 -10.20
C ASN A 197 -4.11 -9.59 -10.61
N ARG A 198 -3.56 -8.72 -11.48
CA ARG A 198 -2.15 -8.79 -11.84
C ARG A 198 -1.27 -8.40 -10.65
N GLU A 199 -0.14 -9.08 -10.45
CA GLU A 199 0.70 -8.78 -9.30
C GLU A 199 1.24 -7.35 -9.29
N CYS A 200 1.39 -6.79 -8.09
CA CYS A 200 2.10 -5.53 -7.93
C CYS A 200 3.59 -5.80 -7.71
N GLY A 201 4.41 -5.48 -8.71
CA GLY A 201 5.87 -5.68 -8.65
C GLY A 201 6.60 -4.94 -7.52
N LEU A 202 5.92 -4.07 -6.77
CA LEU A 202 6.47 -3.38 -5.59
C LEU A 202 6.72 -4.32 -4.40
N HIS A 203 6.04 -5.47 -4.37
CA HIS A 203 6.11 -6.37 -3.22
C HIS A 203 6.96 -7.62 -3.47
N ILE A 204 7.40 -7.84 -4.72
CA ILE A 204 8.29 -8.91 -5.18
C ILE A 204 9.75 -8.54 -4.87
#